data_AF-A0AAD7UYM4-F1
#
_entry.id   AF-A0AAD7UYM4-F1
#
_cell.length_a   1.000
_cell.length_b   1.000
_cell.length_c   1.000
_cell.angle_alpha   90.00
_cell.angle_beta   90.00
_cell.angle_gamma   90.00
#
_symmetry.space_group_name_H-M   'P 1'
#
loop_
_entity.id
_entity.type
_entity.pdbx_description
1 polymer ?
#
loop_
_entity_poly.entity_id
_entity_poly.type
_entity_poly.pdbx_seq_one_letter_code
_entity_poly.pdbx_strand_id
1 'polypeptide(L)'
;MVHATGDSNAVVLNRLQALIKAQDTRMNIYKEFNDAFQDYLHDRCPEEQYLSICRIATEGFQEVSSEVQTIEQALAEEGRNDLSQAVRRLQEKEKDKLQLTVHLQIYTIESRKGEKDYDTTIQEHRERLDSAISDIGEIWDEIRQEAAELSFAVAES
;
A
#
# COMPACT_ATOMS: atom_id res chain seq x y z
N MET A 1 -15.51 -13.58 33.00
CA MET A 1 -15.37 -12.35 32.19
C MET A 1 -14.05 -12.31 31.40
N VAL A 2 -12.99 -12.99 31.85
CA VAL A 2 -11.67 -13.07 31.16
C VAL A 2 -11.73 -13.72 29.77
N HIS A 3 -12.56 -14.76 29.58
CA HIS A 3 -12.66 -15.47 28.29
C HIS A 3 -13.21 -14.63 27.12
N ALA A 4 -14.04 -13.62 27.36
CA ALA A 4 -14.62 -12.79 26.29
C ALA A 4 -13.61 -11.78 25.71
N THR A 5 -12.65 -11.33 26.52
CA THR A 5 -11.63 -10.35 26.12
C THR A 5 -10.49 -11.01 25.34
N GLY A 6 -10.08 -12.23 25.73
CA GLY A 6 -9.08 -13.00 24.99
C GLY A 6 -9.54 -13.40 23.57
N ASP A 7 -10.82 -13.74 23.42
CA ASP A 7 -11.42 -14.08 22.12
C ASP A 7 -11.46 -12.85 21.18
N SER A 8 -11.84 -11.68 21.70
CA SER A 8 -11.83 -10.42 20.94
C SER A 8 -10.41 -10.00 20.51
N ASN A 9 -9.42 -10.11 21.41
CA ASN A 9 -8.02 -9.80 21.07
C ASN A 9 -7.48 -10.72 19.96
N ALA A 10 -7.83 -12.01 20.00
CA ALA A 10 -7.44 -12.96 18.96
C ALA A 10 -8.09 -12.60 17.61
N VAL A 11 -9.35 -12.19 17.58
CA VAL A 11 -10.04 -11.74 16.37
C VAL A 11 -9.35 -10.51 15.78
N VAL A 12 -9.09 -9.48 16.59
CA VAL A 12 -8.41 -8.25 16.13
C VAL A 12 -7.01 -8.58 15.61
N LEU A 13 -6.24 -9.40 16.33
CA LEU A 13 -4.91 -9.84 15.89
C LEU A 13 -4.96 -10.53 14.52
N ASN A 14 -5.94 -11.42 14.30
CA ASN A 14 -6.12 -12.08 13.01
C ASN A 14 -6.41 -11.08 11.88
N ARG A 15 -7.17 -10.00 12.15
CA ARG A 15 -7.41 -8.92 11.16
C ARG A 15 -6.13 -8.17 10.83
N LEU A 16 -5.31 -7.85 11.83
CA LEU A 16 -4.01 -7.19 11.62
C LEU A 16 -3.02 -8.09 10.87
N GLN A 17 -3.02 -9.39 11.12
CA GLN A 17 -2.21 -10.34 10.35
C GLN A 17 -2.65 -10.44 8.88
N ALA A 18 -3.96 -10.39 8.62
CA ALA A 18 -4.48 -10.32 7.25
C ALA A 18 -4.03 -9.02 6.56
N LEU A 19 -4.08 -7.89 7.28
CA LEU A 19 -3.60 -6.61 6.77
C LEU A 19 -2.12 -6.63 6.41
N ILE A 20 -1.27 -7.27 7.23
CA ILE A 20 0.16 -7.44 6.95
C ILE A 20 0.37 -8.22 5.65
N LYS A 21 -0.36 -9.32 5.45
CA LYS A 21 -0.29 -10.09 4.20
C LYS A 21 -0.76 -9.27 3.00
N ALA A 22 -1.86 -8.53 3.14
CA ALA A 22 -2.34 -7.65 2.09
C ALA A 22 -1.31 -6.58 1.74
N GLN A 23 -0.60 -6.02 2.73
CA GLN A 23 0.48 -5.06 2.48
C GLN A 23 1.71 -5.68 1.81
N ASP A 24 2.11 -6.90 2.19
CA ASP A 24 3.18 -7.62 1.51
C ASP A 24 2.83 -7.84 0.01
N THR A 25 1.58 -8.23 -0.28
CA THR A 25 1.09 -8.35 -1.65
C THR A 25 1.16 -7.00 -2.38
N ARG A 26 0.70 -5.90 -1.77
CA ARG A 26 0.79 -4.56 -2.36
C ARG A 26 2.24 -4.18 -2.70
N MET A 27 3.18 -4.44 -1.79
CA MET A 27 4.59 -4.16 -2.00
C MET A 27 5.19 -4.95 -3.17
N ASN A 28 4.80 -6.23 -3.31
CA ASN A 28 5.23 -7.05 -4.45
C ASN A 28 4.68 -6.50 -5.77
N ILE A 29 3.41 -6.08 -5.83
CA ILE A 29 2.83 -5.46 -7.02
C ILE A 29 3.57 -4.16 -7.38
N TYR A 30 3.87 -3.30 -6.40
CA TYR A 30 4.67 -2.09 -6.63
C TYR A 30 6.05 -2.41 -7.21
N LYS A 31 6.70 -3.46 -6.70
CA LYS A 31 8.01 -3.90 -7.18
C LYS A 31 7.91 -4.37 -8.64
N GLU A 32 7.00 -5.28 -8.96
CA GLU A 32 6.81 -5.78 -10.33
C GLU A 32 6.44 -4.65 -11.30
N PHE A 33 5.58 -3.74 -10.87
CA PHE A 33 5.18 -2.58 -11.66
C PHE A 33 6.36 -1.63 -11.95
N ASN A 34 7.19 -1.36 -10.94
CA ASN A 34 8.39 -0.54 -11.11
C ASN A 34 9.45 -1.24 -11.97
N ASP A 35 9.69 -2.53 -11.77
CA ASP A 35 10.66 -3.31 -12.53
C ASP A 35 10.27 -3.33 -14.03
N ALA A 36 8.99 -3.54 -14.34
CA ALA A 36 8.47 -3.47 -15.70
C ALA A 36 8.66 -2.08 -16.34
N PHE A 37 8.44 -1.02 -15.57
CA PHE A 37 8.69 0.34 -16.02
C PHE A 37 10.18 0.58 -16.31
N GLN A 38 11.08 0.11 -15.43
CA GLN A 38 12.53 0.20 -15.68
C GLN A 38 12.95 -0.58 -16.92
N ASP A 39 12.41 -1.79 -17.13
CA ASP A 39 12.71 -2.56 -18.33
C ASP A 39 12.19 -1.90 -19.61
N TYR A 40 11.00 -1.29 -19.55
CA TYR A 40 10.47 -0.48 -20.66
C TYR A 40 11.39 0.71 -20.97
N LEU A 41 11.84 1.43 -19.95
CA LEU A 41 12.77 2.55 -20.10
C LEU A 41 14.14 2.15 -20.67
N HIS A 42 14.58 0.90 -20.51
CA HIS A 42 15.89 0.45 -21.02
C HIS A 42 15.77 -0.39 -22.29
N ASP A 43 14.64 -0.30 -23.00
CA ASP A 43 14.34 -1.07 -24.21
C ASP A 43 14.46 -2.60 -24.02
N ARG A 44 14.33 -3.08 -22.77
CA ARG A 44 14.35 -4.51 -22.41
C ARG A 44 12.94 -5.13 -22.43
N CYS A 45 11.91 -4.30 -22.48
CA CYS A 45 10.50 -4.70 -22.48
C CYS A 45 9.75 -3.90 -23.56
N PRO A 46 9.09 -4.56 -24.54
CA PRO A 46 8.24 -3.89 -25.52
C PRO A 46 7.07 -3.16 -24.85
N GLU A 47 6.56 -2.10 -25.49
CA GLU A 47 5.43 -1.31 -24.99
C GLU A 47 4.19 -2.16 -24.70
N GLU A 48 3.85 -3.12 -25.58
CA GLU A 48 2.70 -4.02 -25.38
C GLU A 48 2.82 -4.86 -24.11
N GLN A 49 4.03 -5.35 -23.82
CA GLN A 49 4.30 -6.14 -22.61
C GLN A 49 4.22 -5.26 -21.36
N TYR A 50 4.78 -4.04 -21.42
CA TYR A 50 4.66 -3.07 -20.33
C TYR A 50 3.19 -2.73 -20.04
N LEU A 51 2.39 -2.43 -21.07
CA LEU A 51 0.96 -2.15 -20.92
C LEU A 51 0.18 -3.34 -20.36
N SER A 52 0.55 -4.58 -20.72
CA SER A 52 -0.02 -5.79 -20.12
C SER A 52 0.26 -5.86 -18.61
N ILE A 53 1.50 -5.56 -18.20
CA ILE A 53 1.88 -5.55 -16.78
C ILE A 53 1.13 -4.44 -16.04
N CYS A 54 0.96 -3.25 -16.64
CA CYS A 54 0.16 -2.17 -16.05
C CYS A 54 -1.28 -2.62 -15.75
N ARG A 55 -1.90 -3.41 -16.64
CA ARG A 55 -3.26 -3.94 -16.44
C ARG A 55 -3.28 -4.94 -15.27
N ILE A 56 -2.36 -5.89 -15.27
CA ILE A 56 -2.23 -6.89 -14.19
C ILE A 56 -1.99 -6.20 -12.84
N ALA A 57 -1.08 -5.22 -12.79
CA ALA A 57 -0.81 -4.45 -11.58
C ALA A 57 -2.05 -3.67 -11.12
N THR A 58 -2.81 -3.08 -12.06
CA THR A 58 -4.06 -2.37 -11.74
C THR A 58 -5.09 -3.30 -11.09
N GLU A 59 -5.28 -4.50 -11.66
CA GLU A 59 -6.16 -5.52 -11.09
C GLU A 59 -5.69 -5.93 -9.69
N GLY A 60 -4.40 -6.22 -9.52
CA GLY A 60 -3.82 -6.56 -8.22
C GLY A 60 -3.99 -5.45 -7.17
N PHE A 61 -3.79 -4.19 -7.54
CA PHE A 61 -4.01 -3.07 -6.62
C PHE A 61 -5.49 -2.93 -6.24
N GLN A 62 -6.42 -3.20 -7.15
CA GLN A 62 -7.86 -3.19 -6.86
C GLN A 62 -8.24 -4.31 -5.88
N GLU A 63 -7.77 -5.53 -6.12
CA GLU A 63 -8.02 -6.68 -5.25
C GLU A 63 -7.51 -6.42 -3.83
N VAL A 64 -6.24 -6.03 -3.68
CA VAL A 64 -5.66 -5.72 -2.37
C VAL A 64 -6.37 -4.56 -1.70
N SER A 65 -6.80 -3.55 -2.46
CA SER A 65 -7.56 -2.42 -1.89
C SER A 65 -8.92 -2.86 -1.35
N SER A 66 -9.61 -3.76 -2.03
CA SER A 66 -10.89 -4.32 -1.57
C SER A 66 -10.73 -5.18 -0.32
N GLU A 67 -9.65 -5.97 -0.23
CA GLU A 67 -9.34 -6.77 0.95
C GLU A 67 -9.09 -5.87 2.17
N VAL A 68 -8.27 -4.83 2.00
CA VAL A 68 -7.96 -3.89 3.09
C VAL A 68 -9.18 -3.08 3.53
N GLN A 69 -10.09 -2.70 2.62
CA GLN A 69 -11.37 -2.08 2.99
C GLN A 69 -12.26 -3.03 3.82
N THR A 70 -12.25 -4.32 3.50
CA THR A 70 -12.98 -5.32 4.28
C THR A 70 -12.40 -5.43 5.69
N ILE A 71 -11.07 -5.39 5.82
CA ILE A 71 -10.37 -5.40 7.11
C ILE A 71 -10.67 -4.13 7.90
N GLU A 72 -10.64 -2.96 7.26
CA GLU A 72 -10.99 -1.67 7.85
C GLU A 72 -12.38 -1.71 8.49
N GLN A 73 -13.38 -2.22 7.75
CA GLN A 73 -14.75 -2.34 8.24
C GLN A 73 -14.84 -3.33 9.40
N ALA A 74 -14.21 -4.50 9.27
CA ALA A 74 -14.22 -5.51 10.33
C ALA A 74 -13.61 -4.97 11.63
N LEU A 75 -12.51 -4.21 11.57
CA LEU A 75 -11.91 -3.58 12.76
C LEU A 75 -12.88 -2.61 13.46
N ALA A 76 -13.67 -1.86 12.69
CA ALA A 76 -14.70 -0.98 13.27
C ALA A 76 -15.83 -1.78 13.94
N GLU A 77 -16.26 -2.88 13.32
CA GLU A 77 -17.28 -3.79 13.87
C GLU A 77 -16.83 -4.46 15.18
N GLU A 78 -15.52 -4.74 15.33
CA GLU A 78 -14.90 -5.22 16.58
C GLU A 78 -14.68 -4.09 17.61
N GLY A 79 -15.13 -2.87 17.34
CA GLY A 79 -15.00 -1.71 18.22
C GLY A 79 -13.63 -1.02 18.21
N ARG A 80 -12.69 -1.50 17.39
CA ARG A 80 -11.34 -0.92 17.20
C ARG A 80 -11.36 0.18 16.14
N ASN A 81 -12.09 1.26 16.46
CA ASN A 81 -12.21 2.44 15.61
C ASN A 81 -10.87 3.15 15.38
N ASP A 82 -9.97 3.07 16.36
CA ASP A 82 -8.59 3.54 16.28
C ASP A 82 -7.82 2.83 15.15
N LEU A 83 -7.85 1.49 15.12
CA LEU A 83 -7.20 0.71 14.08
C LEU A 83 -7.90 0.88 12.73
N SER A 84 -9.22 0.90 12.70
CA SER A 84 -9.99 1.18 11.47
C SER A 84 -9.58 2.53 10.85
N GLN A 85 -9.44 3.58 11.66
CA GLN A 85 -8.96 4.88 11.19
C GLN A 85 -7.50 4.84 10.73
N ALA A 86 -6.61 4.10 11.40
CA ALA A 86 -5.25 3.90 10.94
C ALA A 86 -5.20 3.19 9.57
N VAL A 87 -6.01 2.14 9.36
CA VAL A 87 -6.12 1.44 8.08
C VAL A 87 -6.67 2.35 6.98
N ARG A 88 -7.65 3.20 7.29
CA ARG A 88 -8.16 4.19 6.33
C ARG A 88 -7.07 5.18 5.91
N ARG A 89 -6.33 5.75 6.88
CA ARG A 89 -5.20 6.66 6.60
C ARG A 89 -4.15 5.97 5.72
N LEU A 90 -3.84 4.71 6.02
CA LEU A 90 -2.91 3.89 5.22
C LEU A 90 -3.40 3.77 3.76
N GLN A 91 -4.68 3.46 3.55
CA GLN A 91 -5.27 3.36 2.21
C GLN A 91 -5.24 4.67 1.44
N GLU A 92 -5.54 5.79 2.09
CA GLU A 92 -5.47 7.12 1.48
C GLU A 92 -4.04 7.43 1.02
N LYS A 93 -3.04 7.15 1.85
CA LYS A 93 -1.63 7.35 1.49
C LYS A 93 -1.13 6.39 0.42
N GLU A 94 -1.58 5.13 0.43
CA GLU A 94 -1.26 4.17 -0.63
C GLU A 94 -1.86 4.60 -1.98
N LYS A 95 -3.06 5.17 -1.97
CA LYS A 95 -3.67 5.76 -3.16
C LYS A 95 -2.86 6.95 -3.67
N ASP A 96 -2.45 7.87 -2.77
CA ASP A 96 -1.62 9.02 -3.14
C ASP A 96 -0.28 8.57 -3.74
N LYS A 97 0.38 7.59 -3.10
CA LYS A 97 1.63 6.97 -3.58
C LYS A 97 1.45 6.38 -4.97
N LEU A 98 0.38 5.64 -5.23
CA LEU A 98 0.11 5.05 -6.55
C LEU A 98 -0.07 6.14 -7.61
N GLN A 99 -0.87 7.17 -7.31
CA GLN A 99 -1.10 8.28 -8.23
C GLN A 99 0.19 9.04 -8.57
N LEU A 100 1.00 9.34 -7.55
CA LEU A 100 2.30 10.00 -7.72
C LEU A 100 3.26 9.13 -8.55
N THR A 101 3.29 7.82 -8.29
CA THR A 101 4.11 6.86 -9.05
C THR A 101 3.71 6.85 -10.53
N VAL A 102 2.41 6.76 -10.83
CA VAL A 102 1.92 6.75 -12.22
C VAL A 102 2.22 8.07 -12.92
N HIS A 103 2.01 9.22 -12.27
CA HIS A 103 2.35 10.52 -12.86
C HIS A 103 3.85 10.64 -13.14
N LEU A 104 4.71 10.20 -12.23
CA LEU A 104 6.16 10.18 -12.45
C LEU A 104 6.54 9.34 -13.67
N GLN A 105 5.94 8.16 -13.83
CA GLN A 105 6.18 7.31 -14.99
C GLN A 105 5.75 8.00 -16.29
N ILE A 106 4.55 8.61 -16.32
CA ILE A 106 4.05 9.36 -17.48
C ILE A 106 5.01 10.50 -17.84
N TYR A 107 5.36 11.37 -16.89
CA TYR A 107 6.26 12.50 -17.14
C TYR A 107 7.66 12.06 -17.59
N THR A 108 8.16 10.95 -17.05
CA THR A 108 9.45 10.38 -17.47
C THR A 108 9.40 9.88 -18.91
N ILE A 109 8.31 9.24 -19.32
CA ILE A 109 8.10 8.78 -20.71
C ILE A 109 7.98 9.98 -21.65
N GLU A 110 7.18 10.99 -21.30
CA GLU A 110 6.97 12.18 -22.13
C GLU A 110 8.26 13.01 -22.28
N SER A 111 9.03 13.18 -21.20
CA SER A 111 10.35 13.85 -21.22
C SER A 111 11.31 13.15 -22.20
N ARG A 112 11.35 11.81 -22.18
CA ARG A 112 12.18 11.02 -23.10
C ARG A 112 11.71 11.07 -24.56
N LYS A 113 10.40 11.16 -24.80
CA LYS A 113 9.81 11.25 -26.15
C LYS A 113 9.96 12.65 -26.77
N GLY A 114 10.38 13.66 -26.01
CA GLY A 114 11.03 14.86 -26.54
C GLY A 114 10.14 16.07 -26.81
N GLU A 115 9.07 16.30 -26.06
CA GLU A 115 8.21 17.48 -26.29
C GLU A 115 8.21 18.54 -25.16
N LYS A 116 8.56 18.20 -23.91
CA LYS A 116 8.52 19.14 -22.77
C LYS A 116 9.57 18.80 -21.70
N ASP A 117 10.14 19.85 -21.10
CA ASP A 117 10.94 19.76 -19.87
C ASP A 117 9.99 19.60 -18.68
N TYR A 118 10.09 18.46 -18.00
CA TYR A 118 9.30 18.11 -16.83
C TYR A 118 10.17 18.01 -15.57
N ASP A 119 11.43 18.44 -15.60
CA ASP A 119 12.38 18.18 -14.51
C ASP A 119 11.89 18.74 -13.16
N THR A 120 11.32 19.95 -13.16
CA THR A 120 10.72 20.55 -11.95
C THR A 120 9.50 19.75 -11.49
N THR A 121 8.58 19.42 -12.40
CA THR A 121 7.37 18.64 -12.07
C THR A 121 7.72 17.25 -11.53
N ILE A 122 8.71 16.58 -12.13
CA ILE A 122 9.22 15.29 -11.69
C ILE A 122 9.82 15.41 -10.30
N GLN A 123 10.60 16.45 -10.04
CA GLN A 123 11.18 16.68 -8.72
C GLN A 123 10.12 16.91 -7.64
N GLU A 124 9.11 17.76 -7.90
CA GLU A 124 7.99 17.98 -6.98
C GLU A 124 7.20 16.70 -6.70
N HIS A 125 6.96 15.88 -7.72
CA HIS A 125 6.26 14.61 -7.55
C HIS A 125 7.09 13.59 -6.76
N ARG A 126 8.42 13.60 -6.91
CA ARG A 126 9.32 12.76 -6.09
C ARG A 126 9.29 13.17 -4.63
N GLU A 127 9.38 14.47 -4.33
CA GLU A 127 9.32 14.95 -2.94
C GLU A 127 7.99 14.60 -2.28
N ARG A 128 6.88 14.72 -3.02
CA ARG A 128 5.56 14.29 -2.54
C ARG A 128 5.48 12.77 -2.36
N LEU A 129 6.10 12.00 -3.24
CA LEU A 129 6.15 10.55 -3.13
C LEU A 129 6.94 10.11 -1.91
N ASP A 130 8.10 10.72 -1.66
CA ASP A 130 8.93 10.46 -0.48
C ASP A 130 8.17 10.80 0.81
N SER A 131 7.45 11.92 0.84
CA SER A 131 6.56 12.26 1.96
C SER A 131 5.46 11.22 2.16
N ALA A 132 4.80 10.76 1.09
CA ALA A 132 3.76 9.74 1.19
C ALA A 132 4.32 8.39 1.69
N ILE A 133 5.53 8.01 1.27
CA ILE A 133 6.22 6.80 1.75
C ILE A 133 6.56 6.93 3.23
N SER A 134 7.03 8.11 3.68
CA SER A 134 7.28 8.36 5.11
C SER A 134 6.00 8.23 5.93
N ASP A 135 4.91 8.89 5.50
CA ASP A 135 3.61 8.82 6.17
C ASP A 135 3.09 7.37 6.26
N ILE A 136 3.24 6.58 5.18
CA ILE A 136 2.91 5.15 5.18
C ILE A 136 3.73 4.40 6.23
N GLY A 137 5.03 4.67 6.30
CA GLY A 137 5.94 4.04 7.26
C GLY A 137 5.51 4.29 8.71
N GLU A 138 5.17 5.54 9.04
CA GLU A 138 4.70 5.91 10.39
C GLU A 138 3.40 5.20 10.75
N ILE A 139 2.39 5.23 9.87
CA ILE A 139 1.12 4.54 10.09
C ILE A 139 1.33 3.02 10.22
N TRP A 140 2.29 2.48 9.47
CA TRP A 140 2.57 1.05 9.49
C TRP A 140 3.26 0.60 10.78
N ASP A 141 4.16 1.42 11.32
CA ASP A 141 4.80 1.16 12.60
C ASP A 141 3.77 1.21 13.74
N GLU A 142 2.82 2.15 13.72
CA GLU A 142 1.68 2.19 14.65
C GLU A 142 0.91 0.85 14.63
N ILE A 143 0.53 0.38 13.44
CA ILE A 143 -0.25 -0.86 13.27
C ILE A 143 0.53 -2.10 13.72
N ARG A 144 1.84 -2.16 13.42
CA ARG A 144 2.70 -3.29 13.81
C ARG A 144 2.92 -3.35 15.31
N GLN A 145 3.05 -2.20 15.97
CA GLN A 145 3.15 -2.14 17.42
C GLN A 145 1.88 -2.73 18.06
N GLU A 146 0.70 -2.29 17.61
CA GLU A 146 -0.59 -2.82 18.09
C GLU A 146 -0.72 -4.33 17.86
N ALA A 147 -0.29 -4.83 16.70
CA ALA A 147 -0.28 -6.27 16.43
C ALA A 147 0.65 -7.04 17.38
N ALA A 148 1.81 -6.49 17.71
CA ALA A 148 2.75 -7.12 18.64
C ALA A 148 2.20 -7.15 20.08
N GLU A 149 1.59 -6.05 20.53
CA GLU A 149 0.96 -5.97 21.85
C GLU A 149 -0.20 -6.97 21.98
N LEU A 150 -1.07 -7.05 20.98
CA LEU A 150 -2.16 -8.04 20.93
C LEU A 150 -1.64 -9.48 20.89
N SER A 151 -0.57 -9.74 20.14
CA SER A 151 0.06 -11.07 20.11
C SER A 151 0.57 -11.50 21.48
N PHE A 152 1.14 -10.59 22.26
CA PHE A 152 1.58 -10.86 23.62
C PHE A 152 0.39 -11.14 24.54
N ALA A 153 -0.63 -10.28 24.51
CA ALA A 153 -1.84 -10.42 25.33
C ALA A 153 -2.60 -11.74 25.07
N VAL A 154 -2.67 -12.18 23.80
CA VAL A 154 -3.29 -13.46 23.43
C VAL A 154 -2.46 -14.65 23.92
N ALA A 155 -1.12 -14.56 23.93
CA ALA A 155 -0.26 -15.64 24.41
C ALA A 155 -0.30 -15.83 25.94
N GLU A 156 -0.65 -14.80 26.69
CA GLU A 156 -0.80 -14.85 28.16
C GLU A 156 -2.22 -15.21 28.64
N SER A 157 -3.20 -15.25 27.73
CA SER A 157 -4.63 -15.51 28.02
C SER A 157 -4.99 -17.00 27.96
#